data_AF-A0A173U6U5-F1
#
_entry.id   AF-A0A173U6U5-F1
#
_cell.length_a   1.000
_cell.length_b   1.000
_cell.length_c   1.000
_cell.angle_alpha   90.00
_cell.angle_beta   90.00
_cell.angle_gamma   90.00
#
_symmetry.space_group_name_H-M   'P 1'
#
loop_
_entity.id
_entity.type
_entity.pdbx_description
1 polymer ?
#
loop_
_entity_poly.entity_id
_entity_poly.type
_entity_poly.pdbx_seq_one_letter_code
_entity_poly.pdbx_strand_id
1 'polypeptide(L)'
;MDNFEITVLKKEKENILIFMKTSEPPFDFLEEMETALTDIHYKGNVVIDELLHSGNNDERFITGYFDGNRFESGEFNFKLVMKKSELREPVCRFLQKDKEFLFLTGLTGKQQKLIEKGCVI
;
A
#
# COMPACT_ATOMS: atom_id res chain seq x y z
N MET A 1 0.50 -2.00 -16.54
CA MET A 1 0.77 -1.26 -15.29
C MET A 1 1.22 -2.29 -14.28
N ASP A 2 2.27 -2.02 -13.51
CA ASP A 2 2.67 -2.93 -12.43
C ASP A 2 1.56 -3.00 -11.36
N ASN A 3 1.43 -4.13 -10.67
CA ASN A 3 0.32 -4.34 -9.72
C ASN A 3 0.50 -3.59 -8.39
N PHE A 4 1.73 -3.18 -8.09
CA PHE A 4 2.09 -2.45 -6.87
C PHE A 4 3.23 -1.47 -7.12
N GLU A 5 3.58 -0.67 -6.12
CA GLU A 5 4.74 0.22 -6.14
C GLU A 5 5.39 0.29 -4.76
N ILE A 6 6.73 0.34 -4.73
CA ILE A 6 7.54 0.41 -3.52
C ILE A 6 7.96 1.86 -3.28
N THR A 7 7.69 2.38 -2.09
CA THR A 7 8.07 3.73 -1.64
C THR A 7 8.86 3.66 -0.35
N VAL A 8 9.99 4.36 -0.30
CA VAL A 8 10.77 4.54 0.93
C VAL A 8 10.18 5.68 1.76
N LEU A 9 9.83 5.41 3.01
CA LEU A 9 9.34 6.42 3.96
C LEU A 9 10.50 6.93 4.79
N LYS A 10 10.80 8.22 4.69
CA LYS A 10 11.94 8.84 5.40
C LYS A 10 11.64 9.21 6.86
N LYS A 11 10.39 9.10 7.32
CA LYS A 11 9.92 9.68 8.59
C LYS A 11 9.10 8.73 9.48
N GLU A 12 8.77 7.54 8.99
CA GLU A 12 8.03 6.54 9.78
C GLU A 12 9.00 5.49 10.33
N LYS A 13 8.60 4.76 11.39
CA LYS A 13 9.42 3.65 11.92
C LYS A 13 9.58 2.52 10.91
N GLU A 14 8.62 2.38 10.00
CA GLU A 14 8.66 1.47 8.88
C GLU A 14 9.28 2.17 7.68
N ASN A 15 10.34 1.58 7.12
CA ASN A 15 11.16 2.23 6.10
C ASN A 15 10.59 2.05 4.68
N ILE A 16 9.74 1.03 4.48
CA ILE A 16 9.16 0.68 3.17
C ILE A 16 7.64 0.59 3.27
N LEU A 17 6.97 1.25 2.32
CA LEU A 17 5.58 1.06 1.96
C LEU A 17 5.51 0.40 0.59
N ILE A 18 4.69 -0.64 0.47
CA ILE A 18 4.21 -1.16 -0.80
C ILE A 18 2.75 -0.74 -0.91
N PHE A 19 2.33 -0.08 -2.00
CA PHE A 19 0.91 0.20 -2.21
C PHE A 19 0.40 -0.51 -3.45
N MET A 20 -0.80 -1.09 -3.33
CA MET A 20 -1.45 -1.80 -4.42
C MET A 20 -2.04 -0.83 -5.44
N LYS A 21 -1.84 -1.13 -6.71
CA LYS A 21 -2.42 -0.45 -7.88
C LYS A 21 -3.51 -1.29 -8.55
N THR A 22 -3.93 -2.37 -7.89
CA THR A 22 -4.95 -3.32 -8.33
C THR A 22 -5.95 -3.62 -7.20
N SER A 23 -7.13 -4.12 -7.56
CA SER A 23 -8.14 -4.64 -6.63
C SER A 23 -7.92 -6.10 -6.25
N GLU A 24 -6.94 -6.77 -6.84
CA GLU A 24 -6.58 -8.15 -6.49
C GLU A 24 -5.88 -8.21 -5.10
N PRO A 25 -6.00 -9.31 -4.35
CA PRO A 25 -5.34 -9.48 -3.06
C PRO A 25 -3.82 -9.28 -3.15
N PRO A 26 -3.16 -8.62 -2.16
CA PRO A 26 -1.72 -8.40 -2.21
C PRO A 26 -0.90 -9.69 -2.18
N PHE A 27 -1.42 -10.74 -1.55
CA PHE A 27 -0.73 -12.04 -1.42
C PHE A 27 -0.61 -12.80 -2.73
N ASP A 28 -1.42 -12.48 -3.74
CA ASP A 28 -1.27 -13.05 -5.10
C ASP A 28 0.02 -12.55 -5.79
N PHE A 29 0.61 -11.46 -5.28
CA PHE A 29 1.85 -10.86 -5.79
C PHE A 29 3.02 -10.99 -4.80
N LEU A 30 2.91 -11.89 -3.81
CA LEU A 30 3.91 -12.00 -2.74
C LEU A 30 5.32 -12.27 -3.27
N GLU A 31 5.46 -13.22 -4.20
CA GLU A 31 6.76 -13.57 -4.81
C GLU A 31 7.38 -12.38 -5.58
N GLU A 32 6.54 -11.58 -6.25
CA GLU A 32 6.97 -10.38 -6.97
C GLU A 32 7.44 -9.29 -6.00
N MET A 33 6.73 -9.11 -4.87
CA MET A 33 7.14 -8.18 -3.82
C MET A 33 8.46 -8.62 -3.17
N GLU A 34 8.63 -9.90 -2.85
CA GLU A 34 9.87 -10.44 -2.27
C GLU A 34 11.06 -10.25 -3.22
N THR A 35 10.86 -10.51 -4.51
CA THR A 35 11.89 -10.27 -5.54
C THR A 35 12.29 -8.80 -5.57
N ALA A 36 11.30 -7.90 -5.64
CA ALA A 36 11.55 -6.46 -5.69
C ALA A 36 12.23 -5.91 -4.42
N LEU A 37 11.93 -6.46 -3.24
CA LEU A 37 12.61 -6.11 -1.99
C LEU A 37 14.04 -6.66 -1.92
N THR A 38 14.27 -7.86 -2.46
CA THR A 38 15.60 -8.48 -2.56
C THR A 38 16.52 -7.66 -3.47
N ASP A 39 16.00 -7.20 -4.61
CA ASP A 39 16.73 -6.41 -5.61
C ASP A 39 17.23 -5.07 -5.05
N ILE A 40 16.52 -4.50 -4.08
CA ILE A 40 16.94 -3.28 -3.37
C ILE A 40 17.71 -3.56 -2.07
N HIS A 41 18.06 -4.82 -1.82
CA HIS A 41 18.76 -5.30 -0.61
C HIS A 41 18.07 -4.87 0.70
N TYR A 42 16.74 -4.86 0.72
CA TYR A 42 15.98 -4.48 1.90
C TYR A 42 15.90 -5.62 2.92
N LYS A 43 15.90 -5.27 4.21
CA LYS A 43 15.56 -6.16 5.31
C LYS A 43 14.87 -5.35 6.40
N GLY A 44 13.73 -5.85 6.90
CA GLY A 44 12.99 -5.21 7.97
C GLY A 44 11.48 -5.21 7.76
N ASN A 45 10.80 -4.38 8.56
CA ASN A 45 9.35 -4.23 8.50
C ASN A 45 8.90 -3.58 7.20
N VAL A 46 7.88 -4.14 6.58
CA VAL A 46 7.19 -3.63 5.39
C VAL A 46 5.74 -3.36 5.77
N VAL A 47 5.20 -2.25 5.26
CA VAL A 47 3.75 -2.00 5.27
C VAL A 47 3.23 -2.18 3.85
N ILE A 48 2.12 -2.88 3.69
CA ILE A 48 1.36 -3.01 2.45
C ILE A 48 0.07 -2.19 2.61
N ASP A 49 -0.19 -1.26 1.69
CA ASP A 49 -1.46 -0.53 1.57
C ASP A 49 -2.31 -1.15 0.47
N GLU A 50 -3.36 -1.84 0.88
CA GLU A 50 -4.30 -2.55 0.00
C GLU A 50 -5.63 -1.79 -0.15
N LEU A 51 -5.59 -0.44 -0.15
CA LEU A 51 -6.77 0.43 -0.32
C LEU A 51 -7.71 0.01 -1.46
N LEU A 52 -7.17 -0.45 -2.58
CA LEU A 52 -7.96 -0.81 -3.75
C LEU A 52 -8.60 -2.21 -3.67
N HIS A 53 -8.07 -3.08 -2.81
CA HIS A 53 -8.62 -4.40 -2.53
C HIS A 53 -9.62 -4.34 -1.36
N SER A 54 -9.14 -3.90 -0.18
CA SER A 54 -9.90 -3.93 1.07
C SER A 54 -10.72 -2.67 1.33
N GLY A 55 -10.47 -1.58 0.60
CA GLY A 55 -11.10 -0.28 0.84
C GLY A 55 -10.47 0.49 1.99
N ASN A 56 -11.10 1.61 2.38
CA ASN A 56 -10.58 2.47 3.46
C ASN A 56 -11.19 2.10 4.82
N ASN A 57 -10.74 0.98 5.39
CA ASN A 57 -11.15 0.46 6.70
C ASN A 57 -9.92 0.01 7.52
N ASP A 58 -10.15 -0.71 8.62
CA ASP A 58 -9.10 -1.16 9.54
C ASP A 58 -8.27 -2.32 8.99
N GLU A 59 -8.71 -2.96 7.90
CA GLU A 59 -8.01 -4.04 7.20
C GLU A 59 -7.11 -3.50 6.06
N ARG A 60 -7.22 -2.21 5.72
CA ARG A 60 -6.46 -1.57 4.61
C ARG A 60 -4.94 -1.78 4.64
N PHE A 61 -4.35 -1.85 5.82
CA PHE A 61 -2.89 -1.89 5.96
C PHE A 61 -2.46 -3.20 6.58
N ILE A 62 -1.50 -3.86 5.96
CA ILE A 62 -0.90 -5.11 6.43
C ILE A 62 0.57 -4.83 6.75
N THR A 63 1.07 -5.35 7.86
CA THR A 63 2.51 -5.36 8.19
C THR A 63 3.07 -6.76 8.06
N GLY A 64 4.30 -6.88 7.58
CA GLY A 64 5.09 -8.11 7.65
C GLY A 64 6.58 -7.79 7.78
N TYR A 65 7.36 -8.74 8.27
CA TYR A 65 8.81 -8.64 8.33
C TYR A 65 9.44 -9.38 7.15
N PHE A 66 10.31 -8.69 6.41
CA PHE A 66 11.07 -9.25 5.31
C PHE A 66 12.51 -9.53 5.76
N ASP A 67 12.94 -10.80 5.69
CA ASP A 67 14.21 -11.26 6.27
C ASP A 67 15.45 -10.98 5.40
N GLY A 68 15.22 -10.46 4.19
CA GLY A 68 16.21 -10.24 3.14
C GLY A 68 16.06 -11.17 1.92
N ASN A 69 15.23 -12.22 2.04
CA ASN A 69 14.89 -13.14 0.96
C ASN A 69 13.39 -13.38 0.84
N ARG A 70 12.68 -13.54 1.98
CA ARG A 70 11.25 -13.84 2.04
C ARG A 70 10.57 -13.13 3.22
N PHE A 71 9.25 -13.05 3.16
CA PHE A 71 8.45 -12.66 4.31
C PHE A 71 8.39 -13.78 5.34
N GLU A 72 8.52 -13.45 6.63
CA GLU A 72 8.39 -14.42 7.70
C GLU A 72 6.95 -14.96 7.77
N SER A 73 6.82 -16.28 7.62
CA SER A 73 5.53 -16.96 7.52
C SER A 73 4.75 -16.88 8.83
N GLY A 74 3.54 -16.30 8.76
CA GLY A 74 2.66 -16.12 9.93
C GLY A 74 2.78 -14.76 10.63
N GLU A 75 3.62 -13.85 10.15
CA GLU A 75 3.79 -12.51 10.76
C GLU A 75 2.95 -11.40 10.11
N PHE A 76 2.10 -11.73 9.13
CA PHE A 76 1.20 -10.75 8.54
C PHE A 76 0.09 -10.38 9.51
N ASN A 77 0.00 -9.09 9.82
CA ASN A 77 -0.99 -8.54 10.73
C ASN A 77 -1.60 -7.27 10.14
N PHE A 78 -2.91 -7.09 10.34
CA PHE A 78 -3.53 -5.81 10.05
C PHE A 78 -3.01 -4.74 11.00
N LYS A 79 -2.70 -3.57 10.45
CA LYS A 79 -2.19 -2.41 11.19
C LYS A 79 -3.20 -1.27 11.12
N LEU A 80 -3.69 -0.86 12.28
CA LEU A 80 -4.47 0.36 12.38
C LEU A 80 -3.58 1.58 12.09
N VAL A 81 -3.81 2.23 10.95
CA VAL A 81 -3.09 3.45 10.54
C VAL A 81 -3.99 4.66 10.72
N MET A 82 -3.57 5.63 11.53
CA MET A 82 -4.34 6.85 11.77
C MET A 82 -4.48 7.70 10.51
N LYS A 83 -5.61 8.42 10.37
CA LYS A 83 -5.92 9.27 9.18
C LYS A 83 -4.85 10.31 8.84
N LYS A 84 -4.03 10.72 9.81
CA LYS A 84 -2.96 11.72 9.63
C LYS A 84 -1.60 11.11 9.28
N SER A 85 -1.47 9.78 9.22
CA SER A 85 -0.20 9.14 8.92
C SER A 85 0.20 9.38 7.47
N GLU A 86 1.49 9.60 7.25
CA GLU A 86 2.07 9.76 5.91
C GLU A 86 1.93 8.46 5.08
N LEU A 87 1.73 7.31 5.72
CA LEU A 87 1.45 6.02 5.05
C LEU A 87 0.28 6.06 4.08
N ARG A 88 -0.71 6.92 4.34
CA ARG A 88 -1.92 7.02 3.51
C ARG A 88 -1.71 7.85 2.25
N GLU A 89 -0.67 8.67 2.20
CA GLU A 89 -0.47 9.65 1.14
C GLU A 89 -0.10 9.04 -0.23
N PRO A 90 0.83 8.08 -0.34
CA PRO A 90 1.34 7.62 -1.64
C PRO A 90 0.25 7.12 -2.60
N VAL A 91 -0.62 6.22 -2.16
CA VAL A 91 -1.72 5.72 -3.00
C VAL A 91 -2.73 6.82 -3.35
N CYS A 92 -3.03 7.74 -2.42
CA CYS A 92 -3.92 8.86 -2.71
C CYS A 92 -3.32 9.80 -3.76
N ARG A 93 -2.02 10.06 -3.71
CA ARG A 93 -1.30 10.86 -4.72
C ARG A 93 -1.22 10.18 -6.06
N PHE A 94 -1.02 8.86 -6.07
CA PHE A 94 -1.06 8.04 -7.29
C PHE A 94 -2.43 8.17 -7.95
N LEU A 95 -3.51 7.89 -7.21
CA LEU A 95 -4.88 7.97 -7.71
C LEU A 95 -5.29 9.39 -8.11
N GLN A 96 -4.81 10.43 -7.42
CA GLN A 96 -5.09 11.83 -7.76
C GLN A 96 -4.56 12.20 -9.15
N LYS A 97 -3.43 11.61 -9.58
CA LYS A 97 -2.80 11.90 -10.87
C LYS A 97 -3.56 11.29 -12.04
N ASP A 98 -4.27 10.18 -11.82
CA ASP A 98 -5.04 9.48 -12.84
C ASP A 98 -6.53 9.45 -12.47
N LYS A 99 -7.25 10.49 -12.91
CA LYS A 99 -8.67 10.65 -12.61
C LYS A 99 -9.53 9.55 -13.21
N GLU A 100 -9.18 9.09 -14.42
CA GLU A 100 -9.94 8.04 -15.08
C GLU A 100 -9.86 6.76 -14.25
N PHE A 101 -8.63 6.38 -13.87
CA PHE A 101 -8.43 5.22 -13.00
C PHE A 101 -9.11 5.38 -11.64
N LEU A 102 -9.01 6.55 -11.00
CA LEU A 102 -9.67 6.84 -9.71
C LEU A 102 -11.18 6.57 -9.76
N PHE A 103 -11.87 6.98 -10.82
CA PHE A 103 -13.31 6.77 -10.96
C PHE A 103 -13.70 5.34 -11.34
N LEU A 104 -12.76 4.51 -11.77
CA LEU A 104 -12.94 3.07 -12.02
C LEU A 104 -12.69 2.21 -10.76
N THR A 105 -12.13 2.78 -9.69
CA THR A 105 -11.90 2.05 -8.44
C THR A 105 -13.20 1.68 -7.71
N GLY A 106 -13.14 0.67 -6.84
CA GLY A 106 -14.23 0.29 -5.92
C GLY A 106 -14.48 1.27 -4.76
N LEU A 107 -13.77 2.41 -4.71
CA LEU A 107 -13.94 3.42 -3.66
C LEU A 107 -15.30 4.11 -3.77
N THR A 108 -15.86 4.53 -2.63
CA THR A 108 -17.13 5.27 -2.63
C THR A 108 -16.97 6.60 -3.38
N GLY A 109 -18.05 7.09 -4.02
CA GLY A 109 -18.01 8.38 -4.71
C GLY A 109 -17.62 9.58 -3.82
N LYS A 110 -17.80 9.47 -2.49
CA LYS A 110 -17.29 10.47 -1.53
C LYS A 110 -15.77 10.40 -1.39
N GLN A 111 -15.20 9.21 -1.27
CA GLN A 111 -13.75 8.98 -1.19
C GLN A 111 -13.06 9.40 -2.48
N GLN A 112 -13.61 9.04 -3.64
CA GLN A 112 -13.08 9.46 -4.94
C GLN A 112 -13.02 10.99 -5.05
N LYS A 113 -14.10 11.69 -4.69
CA LYS A 113 -14.13 13.17 -4.68
C LYS A 113 -13.13 13.80 -3.69
N LEU A 114 -12.86 13.16 -2.55
CA LEU A 114 -11.86 13.63 -1.59
C LEU A 114 -10.45 13.51 -2.19
N ILE A 115 -10.10 12.35 -2.76
CA ILE A 115 -8.81 12.12 -3.40
C ILE A 115 -8.60 13.06 -4.58
N GLU A 116 -9.62 13.25 -5.43
CA GLU A 116 -9.55 14.18 -6.57
C GLU A 116 -9.18 15.60 -6.12
N LYS A 117 -9.70 16.04 -4.97
CA LYS A 117 -9.39 17.34 -4.36
C LYS A 117 -8.06 17.39 -3.61
N GLY A 118 -7.29 16.30 -3.61
CA GLY A 118 -5.99 16.20 -2.94
C GLY A 118 -6.07 15.90 -1.46
N CYS A 119 -7.22 15.42 -0.97
CA CYS A 119 -7.33 14.92 0.40
C CYS A 119 -6.79 13.50 0.50
N VAL A 120 -6.07 13.22 1.57
CA VAL A 120 -5.66 11.87 1.97
C VAL A 120 -6.78 11.24 2.77
N ILE A 121 -7.17 10.01 2.42
CA ILE A 121 -8.28 9.28 3.07
C ILE A 121 -7.81 8.16 3.97
#